data_AF-A0A0C3DVJ3-F1
#
_entry.id   AF-A0A0C3DVJ3-F1
#
_cell.length_a   1.000
_cell.length_b   1.000
_cell.length_c   1.000
_cell.angle_alpha   90.00
_cell.angle_beta   90.00
_cell.angle_gamma   90.00
#
_symmetry.space_group_name_H-M   'P 1'
#
loop_
_entity.id
_entity.type
_entity.pdbx_description
1 polymer ?
#
loop_
_entity_poly.entity_id
_entity_poly.type
_entity_poly.pdbx_seq_one_letter_code
_entity_poly.pdbx_strand_id
1 'polypeptide(L)'
;MNRQHKTYRQPSNISPSYTLQGAVGNTYTHPEHHDCNFYRPCRWRDNCRFSISCNTVSQHYAQAHGITNIGELQPVTCHWFHCGRVVSRKGFVRHIREYHLLHERIR
;
A
#
# COMPACT_ATOMS: atom_id res chain seq x y z
N MET A 1 -19.95 -32.77 -47.11
CA MET A 1 -19.72 -31.41 -46.57
C MET A 1 -18.56 -31.50 -45.60
N ASN A 2 -17.39 -30.98 -46.00
CA ASN A 2 -16.11 -31.07 -45.28
C ASN A 2 -15.90 -29.88 -44.32
N ARG A 3 -15.37 -30.14 -43.11
CA ARG A 3 -14.47 -29.26 -42.34
C ARG A 3 -13.98 -30.03 -41.10
N GLN A 4 -12.93 -30.83 -41.24
CA GLN A 4 -11.54 -30.49 -40.92
C GLN A 4 -11.28 -30.22 -39.42
N HIS A 5 -10.72 -31.24 -38.77
CA HIS A 5 -9.89 -31.13 -37.57
C HIS A 5 -8.76 -30.14 -37.83
N LYS A 6 -8.58 -29.15 -36.95
CA LYS A 6 -7.38 -28.32 -36.92
C LYS A 6 -6.63 -28.59 -35.62
N THR A 7 -5.65 -29.48 -35.73
CA THR A 7 -4.49 -29.55 -34.85
C THR A 7 -3.68 -28.26 -35.03
N TYR A 8 -3.50 -27.49 -33.96
CA TYR A 8 -2.51 -26.43 -33.94
C TYR A 8 -1.32 -26.89 -33.10
N ARG A 9 -0.23 -27.17 -33.83
CA ARG A 9 1.14 -27.33 -33.35
C ARG A 9 1.52 -26.13 -32.48
N GLN A 10 2.20 -26.43 -31.37
CA GLN A 10 2.96 -25.46 -30.60
C GLN A 10 4.01 -24.77 -31.49
N PRO A 11 4.16 -23.44 -31.42
CA PRO A 11 5.40 -22.77 -31.74
C PRO A 11 6.31 -22.81 -30.50
N SER A 12 7.42 -23.54 -30.61
CA SER A 12 8.58 -23.44 -29.74
C SER A 12 9.22 -22.05 -29.82
N ASN A 13 9.69 -21.55 -28.67
CA ASN A 13 10.53 -20.37 -28.48
C ASN A 13 9.80 -19.06 -28.81
N ILE A 14 9.70 -18.06 -27.94
CA ILE A 14 10.79 -17.42 -27.21
C ILE A 14 10.14 -16.78 -25.97
N SER A 15 10.65 -17.09 -24.78
CA SER A 15 10.39 -16.30 -23.57
C SER A 15 10.61 -14.83 -23.90
N PRO A 16 9.66 -13.91 -23.66
CA PRO A 16 10.03 -12.51 -23.57
C PRO A 16 10.90 -12.40 -22.31
N SER A 17 12.22 -12.47 -22.49
CA SER A 17 13.15 -11.97 -21.49
C SER A 17 12.95 -10.46 -21.48
N TYR A 18 11.95 -10.01 -20.71
CA TYR A 18 12.01 -8.66 -20.20
C TYR A 18 13.20 -8.67 -19.24
N THR A 19 14.38 -8.36 -19.76
CA THR A 19 15.51 -8.00 -18.93
C THR A 19 15.09 -6.69 -18.27
N LEU A 20 14.49 -6.77 -17.07
CA LEU A 20 14.33 -5.64 -16.15
C LEU A 20 15.71 -5.25 -15.60
N GLN A 21 16.69 -5.06 -16.48
CA GLN A 21 17.98 -4.49 -16.13
C GLN A 21 17.75 -2.97 -16.07
N GLY A 22 17.46 -2.46 -14.87
CA GLY A 22 17.28 -1.03 -14.64
C GLY A 22 16.10 -0.65 -13.76
N ALA A 23 15.23 -1.58 -13.37
CA ALA A 23 14.32 -1.33 -12.27
C ALA A 23 15.09 -1.43 -10.95
N VAL A 24 15.87 -0.39 -10.61
CA VAL A 24 16.20 -0.06 -9.21
C VAL A 24 14.95 0.46 -8.50
N GLY A 25 13.86 -0.31 -8.58
CA GLY A 25 12.80 -0.26 -7.59
C GLY A 25 13.25 -1.21 -6.50
N ASN A 26 13.87 -0.64 -5.47
CA ASN A 26 14.05 -1.26 -4.17
C ASN A 26 12.88 -2.18 -3.85
N THR A 27 13.09 -3.48 -4.10
CA THR A 27 12.22 -4.57 -3.69
C THR A 27 11.83 -4.27 -2.26
N TYR A 28 10.53 -4.21 -1.99
CA TYR A 28 10.01 -3.81 -0.69
C TYR A 28 10.29 -4.93 0.32
N THR A 29 11.56 -5.10 0.71
CA THR A 29 11.98 -5.81 1.91
C THR A 29 11.77 -4.86 3.09
N HIS A 30 10.52 -4.47 3.32
CA HIS A 30 10.15 -3.93 4.62
C HIS A 30 9.32 -4.99 5.32
N PRO A 31 9.74 -5.45 6.50
CA PRO A 31 9.00 -6.46 7.22
C PRO A 31 7.58 -5.95 7.41
N GLU A 32 6.62 -6.81 7.10
CA GLU A 32 5.19 -6.64 7.36
C GLU A 32 4.95 -6.10 8.79
N HIS A 33 5.88 -6.37 9.71
CA HIS A 33 5.92 -5.96 11.10
C HIS A 33 7.10 -5.00 11.37
N HIS A 34 6.80 -3.76 11.74
CA HIS A 34 7.78 -2.82 12.27
C HIS A 34 7.39 -2.49 13.70
N ASP A 35 8.04 -3.15 14.66
CA ASP A 35 7.80 -2.96 16.10
C ASP A 35 8.46 -1.68 16.60
N CYS A 36 7.84 -0.55 16.26
CA CYS A 36 8.12 0.69 16.95
C CYS A 36 7.32 0.75 18.25
N ASN A 37 7.98 0.92 19.39
CA ASN A 37 7.31 1.26 20.66
C ASN A 37 6.89 2.74 20.72
N PHE A 38 6.70 3.39 19.57
CA PHE A 38 6.29 4.78 19.47
C PHE A 38 4.78 4.87 19.30
N TYR A 39 4.14 5.63 20.18
CA TYR A 39 2.70 5.80 20.21
C TYR A 39 2.35 7.28 20.09
N ARG A 40 1.32 7.60 19.31
CA ARG A 40 0.73 8.94 19.28
C ARG A 40 -0.78 8.91 19.17
N PRO A 41 -1.46 9.93 19.70
CA PRO A 41 -2.89 10.08 19.48
C PRO A 41 -3.14 10.30 17.99
N CYS A 42 -4.03 9.51 17.42
CA CYS A 42 -4.62 9.81 16.12
C CYS A 42 -5.21 11.22 16.18
N ARG A 43 -5.06 12.01 15.10
CA ARG A 43 -5.66 13.35 14.98
C ARG A 43 -6.52 13.47 13.73
N TRP A 44 -7.12 12.37 13.32
CA TRP A 44 -8.08 12.37 12.22
C TRP A 44 -9.24 13.32 12.52
N ARG A 45 -9.53 14.23 11.58
CA ARG A 45 -10.55 15.30 11.66
C ARG A 45 -10.51 16.08 12.99
N ASP A 46 -9.36 16.10 13.66
CA ASP A 46 -9.11 16.63 15.01
C ASP A 46 -10.04 16.11 16.12
N ASN A 47 -10.81 15.04 15.85
CA ASN A 47 -11.79 14.47 16.78
C ASN A 47 -11.39 13.07 17.29
N CYS A 48 -10.58 12.34 16.53
CA CYS A 48 -9.98 11.10 17.02
C CYS A 48 -8.89 11.45 18.05
N ARG A 49 -8.78 10.65 19.12
CA ARG A 49 -7.71 10.79 20.14
C ARG A 49 -7.13 9.44 20.58
N PHE A 50 -7.53 8.35 19.92
CA PHE A 50 -7.04 7.01 20.24
C PHE A 50 -5.53 6.92 20.00
N SER A 51 -4.82 6.33 20.97
CA SER A 51 -3.40 6.07 20.83
C SER A 51 -3.14 4.99 19.78
N ILE A 52 -2.30 5.30 18.80
CA ILE A 52 -1.94 4.39 17.71
C ILE A 52 -0.42 4.27 17.59
N SER A 53 0.04 3.13 17.08
CA SER A 53 1.44 2.81 16.77
C SER A 53 1.58 2.31 15.34
N CYS A 54 2.81 2.04 14.91
CA CYS A 54 3.10 1.43 13.61
C CYS A 54 2.29 0.14 13.37
N ASN A 55 2.06 -0.64 14.43
CA ASN A 55 1.37 -1.93 14.36
C ASN A 55 -0.15 -1.79 14.36
N THR A 56 -0.69 -0.83 15.11
CA THR A 56 -2.15 -0.67 15.24
C THR A 56 -2.76 0.24 14.19
N VAL A 57 -1.95 1.00 13.43
CA VAL A 57 -2.44 1.98 12.45
C VAL A 57 -3.42 1.38 11.44
N SER A 58 -3.10 0.25 10.81
CA SER A 58 -3.94 -0.34 9.75
C SER A 58 -5.32 -0.69 10.30
N GLN A 59 -5.34 -1.42 11.42
CA GLN A 59 -6.57 -1.81 12.11
C GLN A 59 -7.37 -0.59 12.59
N HIS A 60 -6.70 0.40 13.19
CA HIS A 60 -7.34 1.61 13.68
C HIS A 60 -8.08 2.34 12.55
N TYR A 61 -7.44 2.55 11.41
CA TYR A 61 -8.05 3.27 10.30
C TYR A 61 -9.18 2.49 9.62
N ALA A 62 -9.09 1.17 9.57
CA ALA A 62 -10.17 0.32 9.09
C ALA A 62 -11.41 0.41 9.99
N GLN A 63 -11.22 0.31 11.31
CA GLN A 63 -12.33 0.23 12.28
C GLN A 63 -12.90 1.60 12.65
N ALA A 64 -12.06 2.60 12.92
CA ALA A 64 -12.48 3.90 13.41
C ALA A 64 -12.80 4.90 12.30
N HIS A 65 -12.22 4.72 11.10
CA HIS A 65 -12.30 5.70 10.01
C HIS A 65 -12.82 5.12 8.69
N GLY A 66 -13.18 3.82 8.67
CA GLY A 66 -13.80 3.17 7.51
C GLY A 66 -12.89 3.07 6.29
N ILE A 67 -11.57 3.19 6.46
CA ILE A 67 -10.60 3.06 5.35
C ILE A 67 -10.33 1.58 5.09
N THR A 68 -11.37 0.88 4.68
CA THR A 68 -11.40 -0.55 4.38
C THR A 68 -12.26 -0.80 3.14
N ASN A 69 -12.05 -1.92 2.46
CA ASN A 69 -12.84 -2.32 1.27
C ASN A 69 -12.84 -1.33 0.08
N ILE A 70 -11.83 -0.46 -0.01
CA ILE A 70 -11.63 0.44 -1.16
C ILE A 70 -10.58 -0.18 -2.11
N GLY A 71 -10.72 -0.02 -3.43
CA GLY A 71 -9.73 -0.52 -4.39
C GLY A 71 -8.30 -0.03 -4.10
N GLU A 72 -7.27 -0.84 -4.37
CA GLU A 72 -5.89 -0.53 -3.96
C GLU A 72 -5.36 0.83 -4.45
N LEU A 73 -5.75 1.20 -5.67
CA LEU A 73 -5.36 2.45 -6.32
C LEU A 73 -6.36 3.58 -6.12
N GLN A 74 -7.47 3.33 -5.41
CA GLN A 74 -8.46 4.37 -5.15
C GLN A 74 -7.85 5.47 -4.28
N PRO A 75 -8.11 6.74 -4.61
CA PRO A 75 -7.60 7.87 -3.85
C PRO A 75 -8.30 7.94 -2.48
N VAL A 76 -7.50 8.20 -1.45
CA VAL A 76 -7.93 8.43 -0.07
C VAL A 76 -7.36 9.77 0.38
N THR A 77 -8.24 10.67 0.81
CA THR A 77 -7.84 11.96 1.39
C THR A 77 -7.47 11.76 2.85
N CYS A 78 -6.25 12.15 3.22
CA CYS A 78 -5.81 12.14 4.59
C CYS A 78 -6.41 13.33 5.35
N HIS A 79 -7.34 13.04 6.25
CA HIS A 79 -7.94 14.05 7.13
C HIS A 79 -7.23 14.15 8.48
N TRP A 80 -5.98 13.71 8.59
CA TRP A 80 -5.18 14.05 9.76
C TRP A 80 -5.07 15.58 9.88
N PHE A 81 -5.05 16.10 11.11
CA PHE A 81 -4.93 17.53 11.39
C PHE A 81 -3.82 18.20 10.55
N HIS A 82 -4.19 19.20 9.75
CA HIS A 82 -3.34 19.91 8.79
C HIS A 82 -2.65 19.07 7.70
N CYS A 83 -3.16 17.89 7.34
CA CYS A 83 -2.56 17.07 6.28
C CYS A 83 -3.15 17.34 4.89
N GLY A 84 -4.40 16.94 4.65
CA GLY A 84 -5.11 17.14 3.38
C GLY A 84 -4.54 16.40 2.16
N ARG A 85 -3.45 15.63 2.27
CA ARG A 85 -2.84 14.94 1.14
C ARG A 85 -3.73 13.81 0.61
N VAL A 86 -3.80 13.69 -0.71
CA VAL A 86 -4.46 12.56 -1.39
C VAL A 86 -3.42 11.51 -1.72
N VAL A 87 -3.66 10.27 -1.27
CA VAL A 87 -2.76 9.13 -1.49
C VAL A 87 -3.58 7.92 -1.92
N SER A 88 -2.96 6.94 -2.59
CA SER A 88 -3.65 5.68 -2.89
C SER A 88 -3.92 4.89 -1.61
N ARG A 89 -4.97 4.08 -1.59
CA ARG A 89 -5.28 3.18 -0.47
C ARG A 89 -4.09 2.30 -0.08
N LYS A 90 -3.37 1.75 -1.07
CA LYS A 90 -2.13 0.98 -0.85
C LYS A 90 -1.03 1.80 -0.16
N GLY A 91 -0.92 3.08 -0.47
CA GLY A 91 0.08 3.98 0.12
C GLY A 91 -0.35 4.65 1.42
N PHE A 92 -1.61 4.50 1.84
CA PHE A 92 -2.18 5.28 2.93
C PHE A 92 -1.52 4.98 4.29
N VAL A 93 -1.38 3.70 4.66
CA VAL A 93 -0.73 3.31 5.93
C VAL A 93 0.72 3.83 6.00
N ARG A 94 1.46 3.73 4.89
CA ARG A 94 2.82 4.28 4.80
C ARG A 94 2.82 5.79 5.02
N HIS A 95 1.92 6.50 4.36
CA HIS A 95 1.76 7.94 4.56
C HIS A 95 1.53 8.30 6.03
N ILE A 96 0.66 7.56 6.75
CA ILE A 96 0.44 7.82 8.18
C ILE A 96 1.71 7.58 9.00
N ARG A 97 2.40 6.45 8.77
CA ARG A 97 3.61 6.11 9.52
C ARG A 97 4.69 7.19 9.34
N GLU A 98 5.00 7.55 8.10
CA GLU A 98 6.07 8.50 7.78
C GLU A 98 5.74 9.92 8.24
N TYR A 99 4.54 10.43 7.93
CA TYR A 99 4.22 11.86 8.13
C TYR A 99 3.62 12.18 9.48
N HIS A 100 2.87 11.25 10.08
CA HIS A 100 2.08 11.53 11.29
C HIS A 100 2.60 10.80 12.51
N LEU A 101 3.26 9.66 12.32
CA LEU A 101 4.01 9.00 13.38
C LEU A 101 5.49 9.41 13.39
N LEU A 102 5.95 10.24 12.44
CA LEU A 102 7.36 10.66 12.31
C LEU A 102 8.32 9.46 12.25
N HIS A 103 7.86 8.36 11.66
CA HIS A 103 8.72 7.24 11.31
C HIS A 103 9.37 7.52 9.97
N GLU A 104 10.36 8.41 9.98
CA GLU A 104 11.19 8.62 8.81
C GLU A 104 12.07 7.37 8.62
N ARG A 105 12.04 6.81 7.42
CA ARG A 105 12.87 5.66 7.08
C ARG A 105 14.33 6.12 7.14
N ILE A 106 15.08 5.67 8.15
CA ILE A 106 16.54 5.89 8.17
C ILE A 106 17.08 5.26 6.88
N ARG A 107 17.62 6.11 6.01
CA ARG A 107 18.27 5.71 4.75
C ARG A 107 19.72 5.31 5.01
#